data_AF-A0A535RBT1-F1
#
_entry.id   AF-A0A535RBT1-F1
#
_cell.length_a   1.000
_cell.length_b   1.000
_cell.length_c   1.000
_cell.angle_alpha   90.00
_cell.angle_beta   90.00
_cell.angle_gamma   90.00
#
_symmetry.space_group_name_H-M   'P 1'
#
loop_
_entity.id
_entity.type
_entity.pdbx_description
1 polymer ?
#
loop_
_entity_poly.entity_id
_entity_poly.type
_entity_poly.pdbx_seq_one_letter_code
_entity_poly.pdbx_strand_id
1 'polypeptide(L)'
;MAKSKQQSAAQRREKQRQQRQQRQQRLEGVQTTSQPVKRPSGPRMRRRGWDQRYMVGIVLLLLAVVIVAYIFLSRLSSQAGAPAPTPVSSQVLHAVTHVDPNILAAVGTDSVQSPVKLVSGSGSLPPLTGPTSKPEFLYVGAEYCPYCAAERWSMVVALSRFGTFSQLYQTTSSASDVYPSTPTFSFYSKLYKGPFYTSQYIDFVAVEELGNVPDSSGNYPTLQTPTTQQQQLLSTLDPTGNIPFVDIGNKFAGAGLGQGFSPQDLANMQVSDIANNLSKPSSTVTQHILGTANYLTAAICNVTQQQPASVCSTSAIQKIEQTLNKSALNANGTQIALAVSLEAALRREML
;
A
#
# COMPACT_ATOMS: atom_id res chain seq x y z
N MET A 1 -29.38 5.47 38.47
CA MET A 1 -30.39 6.38 37.87
C MET A 1 -30.29 7.75 38.55
N ALA A 2 -29.72 8.76 37.90
CA ALA A 2 -29.61 10.12 38.44
C ALA A 2 -30.36 11.09 37.51
N LYS A 3 -31.46 11.68 38.02
CA LYS A 3 -32.29 12.65 37.30
C LYS A 3 -31.63 14.03 37.29
N SER A 4 -31.28 14.51 36.10
CA SER A 4 -30.84 15.89 35.86
C SER A 4 -32.03 16.86 36.01
N LYS A 5 -31.92 17.82 36.94
CA LYS A 5 -32.88 18.93 37.07
C LYS A 5 -32.63 19.94 35.93
N GLN A 6 -33.48 19.95 34.92
CA GLN A 6 -33.52 21.01 33.91
C GLN A 6 -33.99 22.33 34.57
N GLN A 7 -33.13 23.35 34.55
CA GLN A 7 -33.49 24.73 34.93
C GLN A 7 -34.40 25.35 33.87
N SER A 8 -35.55 25.86 34.31
CA SER A 8 -36.58 26.47 33.45
C SER A 8 -36.08 27.74 32.75
N ALA A 9 -36.61 28.01 31.55
CA ALA A 9 -36.26 29.16 30.71
C ALA A 9 -36.42 30.51 31.44
N ALA A 10 -37.29 30.59 32.44
CA ALA A 10 -37.45 31.77 33.30
C ALA A 10 -36.17 32.08 34.11
N GLN A 11 -35.53 31.06 34.70
CA GLN A 11 -34.31 31.22 35.50
C GLN A 11 -33.11 31.66 34.65
N ARG A 12 -33.08 31.28 33.37
CA ARG A 12 -32.03 31.73 32.43
C ARG A 12 -32.16 33.21 32.07
N ARG A 13 -33.40 33.70 31.91
CA ARG A 13 -33.68 35.11 31.60
C ARG A 13 -33.35 36.03 32.78
N GLU A 14 -33.57 35.56 34.00
CA GLU A 14 -33.27 36.32 35.22
C GLU A 14 -31.76 36.46 35.45
N LYS A 15 -30.98 35.38 35.26
CA LYS A 15 -29.50 35.44 35.26
C LYS A 15 -28.94 36.40 34.20
N GLN A 16 -29.52 36.41 33.00
CA GLN A 16 -29.09 37.34 31.95
C GLN A 16 -29.42 38.81 32.28
N ARG A 17 -30.52 39.09 32.97
CA ARG A 17 -30.84 40.45 33.46
C ARG A 17 -29.86 40.91 34.54
N GLN A 18 -29.53 40.05 35.50
CA GLN A 18 -28.55 40.37 36.55
C GLN A 18 -27.15 40.65 35.98
N GLN A 19 -26.70 39.86 34.98
CA GLN A 19 -25.41 40.09 34.32
C GLN A 19 -25.38 41.40 33.52
N ARG A 20 -26.50 41.81 32.89
CA ARG A 20 -26.58 43.09 32.17
C ARG A 20 -26.54 44.28 33.13
N GLN A 21 -27.22 44.21 34.27
CA GLN A 21 -27.18 45.27 35.29
C GLN A 21 -25.78 45.43 35.90
N GLN A 22 -25.07 44.33 36.21
CA GLN A 22 -23.68 44.40 36.68
C GLN A 22 -22.73 45.01 35.64
N ARG A 23 -22.97 44.77 34.34
CA ARG A 23 -22.14 45.33 33.27
C ARG A 23 -22.37 46.83 33.06
N GLN A 24 -23.59 47.32 33.30
CA GLN A 24 -23.90 48.76 33.25
C GLN A 24 -23.31 49.51 34.45
N GLN A 25 -23.40 48.96 35.67
CA GLN A 25 -22.78 49.57 36.86
C GLN A 25 -21.24 49.65 36.75
N ARG A 26 -20.61 48.72 36.02
CA ARG A 26 -19.16 48.75 35.76
C ARG A 26 -18.73 49.81 34.75
N LEU A 27 -19.65 50.27 33.89
CA LEU A 27 -19.39 51.30 32.88
C LEU A 27 -19.66 52.72 33.42
N GLU A 28 -20.51 52.86 34.44
CA GLU A 28 -20.78 54.14 35.11
C GLU A 28 -19.76 54.48 36.21
N GLY A 29 -18.90 53.54 36.62
CA GLY A 29 -17.84 53.75 37.61
C GLY A 29 -16.54 54.39 37.10
N VAL A 30 -16.47 54.88 35.85
CA VAL A 30 -15.24 55.46 35.25
C VAL A 30 -15.34 56.97 35.00
N GLN A 31 -16.32 57.66 35.60
CA GLN A 31 -16.38 59.12 35.58
C GLN A 31 -16.43 59.69 37.00
N THR A 32 -15.64 60.76 37.20
CA THR A 32 -15.33 61.52 38.43
C THR A 32 -14.05 61.02 39.14
N THR A 33 -12.98 61.80 39.33
CA THR A 33 -12.87 63.23 39.63
C THR A 33 -11.50 63.77 39.15
N SER A 34 -11.51 64.85 38.39
CA SER A 34 -10.33 65.67 38.10
C SER A 34 -10.03 66.60 39.29
N GLN A 35 -8.99 66.29 40.07
CA GLN A 35 -8.34 67.25 40.97
C GLN A 35 -6.99 67.68 40.37
N PRO A 36 -6.64 68.98 40.40
CA PRO A 36 -5.40 69.49 39.82
C PRO A 36 -4.23 69.29 40.79
N VAL A 37 -3.44 68.23 40.57
CA VAL A 37 -2.14 68.07 41.25
C VAL A 37 -1.10 68.90 40.50
N LYS A 38 -0.53 69.92 41.17
CA LYS A 38 0.61 70.70 40.68
C LYS A 38 1.80 69.75 40.47
N ARG A 39 2.24 69.60 39.22
CA ARG A 39 3.47 68.86 38.85
C ARG A 39 4.68 69.80 38.85
N PRO A 40 5.85 69.37 39.35
CA PRO A 40 7.10 70.07 39.13
C PRO A 40 7.47 70.02 37.65
N SER A 41 7.97 71.13 37.14
CA SER A 41 8.52 71.30 35.80
C SER A 41 9.75 70.42 35.59
N GLY A 42 9.54 69.22 35.01
CA GLY A 42 10.60 68.39 34.44
C GLY A 42 10.96 68.85 33.01
N PRO A 43 12.22 68.68 32.58
CA PRO A 43 12.72 69.22 31.32
C PRO A 43 11.96 68.66 30.11
N ARG A 44 11.60 69.55 29.18
CA ARG A 44 11.00 69.24 27.89
C ARG A 44 11.97 68.37 27.08
N MET A 45 11.83 67.05 27.14
CA MET A 45 12.46 66.16 26.20
C MET A 45 11.74 66.33 24.85
N ARG A 46 12.40 67.04 23.93
CA ARG A 46 12.01 67.13 22.51
C ARG A 46 11.79 65.70 21.99
N ARG A 47 10.53 65.31 21.77
CA ARG A 47 10.21 64.18 20.89
C ARG A 47 10.68 64.56 19.49
N ARG A 48 11.90 64.12 19.16
CA ARG A 48 12.42 64.11 17.79
C ARG A 48 11.47 63.23 17.00
N GLY A 49 10.64 63.83 16.16
CA GLY A 49 9.67 63.13 15.31
C GLY A 49 10.43 62.14 14.43
N TRP A 50 10.36 60.87 14.78
CA TRP A 50 10.67 59.79 13.85
C TRP A 50 9.46 59.64 12.94
N ASP A 51 9.64 60.02 11.68
CA ASP A 51 8.65 59.91 10.62
C ASP A 51 8.06 58.50 10.63
N GLN A 52 6.76 58.39 10.93
CA GLN A 52 5.99 57.14 11.01
C GLN A 52 6.11 56.29 9.72
N ARG A 53 6.56 56.92 8.62
CA ARG A 53 6.86 56.33 7.32
C ARG A 53 8.06 55.37 7.36
N TYR A 54 9.11 55.68 8.13
CA TYR A 54 10.28 54.80 8.26
C TYR A 54 9.99 53.54 9.06
N MET A 55 9.13 53.64 10.09
CA MET A 55 8.71 52.48 10.88
C MET A 55 7.89 51.49 10.05
N VAL A 56 6.99 51.98 9.18
CA VAL A 56 6.21 51.13 8.26
C VAL A 56 7.13 50.47 7.23
N GLY A 57 8.10 51.20 6.67
CA GLY A 57 9.09 50.64 5.75
C GLY A 57 9.93 49.52 6.35
N ILE A 58 10.38 49.68 7.60
CA ILE A 58 11.16 48.66 8.32
C ILE A 58 10.29 47.42 8.62
N VAL A 59 9.04 47.60 9.04
CA VAL A 59 8.14 46.46 9.31
C VAL A 59 7.83 45.67 8.05
N LEU A 60 7.57 46.34 6.92
CA LEU A 60 7.33 45.68 5.64
C LEU A 60 8.58 44.94 5.13
N LEU A 61 9.76 45.52 5.33
CA LEU A 61 11.03 44.89 4.96
C LEU A 61 11.32 43.66 5.83
N LEU A 62 11.06 43.74 7.13
CA LEU A 62 11.17 42.58 8.03
C LEU A 62 10.16 41.48 7.68
N LEU A 63 8.91 41.84 7.36
CA LEU A 63 7.91 40.88 6.86
C LEU A 63 8.34 40.22 5.56
N ALA A 64 8.87 40.98 4.60
CA ALA A 64 9.39 40.44 3.35
C ALA A 64 10.56 39.49 3.59
N VAL A 65 11.50 39.83 4.49
CA VAL A 65 12.62 38.95 4.87
C VAL A 65 12.11 37.68 5.55
N VAL A 66 11.12 37.76 6.45
CA VAL A 66 10.52 36.58 7.10
C VAL A 66 9.79 35.70 6.09
N ILE A 67 9.07 36.29 5.13
CA ILE A 67 8.38 35.56 4.06
C ILE A 67 9.40 34.89 3.13
N VAL A 68 10.46 35.59 2.72
CA VAL A 68 11.53 35.02 1.88
C VAL A 68 12.29 33.94 2.65
N ALA A 69 12.62 34.16 3.92
CA ALA A 69 13.26 33.16 4.76
C ALA A 69 12.34 31.95 4.99
N TYR A 70 11.03 32.15 5.18
CA TYR A 70 10.05 31.08 5.28
C TYR A 70 9.93 30.31 3.96
N ILE A 71 9.85 30.98 2.81
CA ILE A 71 9.83 30.35 1.48
C ILE A 71 11.13 29.60 1.22
N PHE A 72 12.27 30.15 1.63
CA PHE A 72 13.59 29.53 1.47
C PHE A 72 13.73 28.30 2.39
N LEU A 73 13.37 28.42 3.67
CA LEU A 73 13.36 27.33 4.64
C LEU A 73 12.33 26.24 4.29
N SER A 74 11.17 26.61 3.76
CA SER A 74 10.18 25.66 3.25
C SER A 74 10.71 24.93 2.01
N ARG A 75 11.43 25.62 1.11
CA ARG A 75 12.08 25.00 -0.06
C ARG A 75 13.27 24.11 0.31
N LEU A 76 14.00 24.44 1.39
CA LEU A 76 15.01 23.57 2.01
C LEU A 76 14.38 22.33 2.66
N SER A 77 13.17 22.46 3.19
CA SER A 77 12.41 21.36 3.81
C SER A 77 11.70 20.47 2.77
N SER A 78 11.43 20.99 1.57
CA SER A 78 10.93 20.23 0.41
C SER A 78 12.00 19.39 -0.30
N GLN A 79 13.24 19.36 0.19
CA GLN A 79 14.34 18.53 -0.31
C GLN A 79 14.66 17.32 0.57
N ALA A 80 13.89 17.06 1.62
CA ALA A 80 13.91 15.76 2.26
C ALA A 80 13.20 14.78 1.34
N GLY A 81 13.95 14.10 0.46
CA GLY A 81 13.46 12.93 -0.24
C GLY A 81 12.86 11.94 0.78
N ALA A 82 11.86 11.18 0.35
CA ALA A 82 11.29 10.11 1.15
C ALA A 82 12.40 9.27 1.82
N PRO A 83 12.25 8.87 3.10
CA PRO A 83 13.21 7.97 3.72
C PRO A 83 13.40 6.76 2.82
N ALA A 84 14.64 6.48 2.42
CA ALA A 84 14.93 5.30 1.63
C ALA A 84 14.42 4.05 2.36
N PRO A 85 13.87 3.05 1.65
CA PRO A 85 13.49 1.78 2.25
C PRO A 85 14.62 1.24 3.13
N THR A 86 14.26 0.69 4.29
CA THR A 86 15.22 0.17 5.26
C THR A 86 15.27 -1.35 5.20
N PRO A 87 16.42 -2.00 5.42
CA PRO A 87 16.47 -3.45 5.49
C PRO A 87 15.64 -3.95 6.68
N VAL A 88 14.88 -5.03 6.50
CA VAL A 88 14.22 -5.72 7.61
C VAL A 88 15.24 -6.37 8.54
N SER A 89 14.87 -6.56 9.81
CA SER A 89 15.69 -7.31 10.75
C SER A 89 15.84 -8.78 10.34
N SER A 90 16.90 -9.43 10.80
CA SER A 90 17.11 -10.88 10.56
C SER A 90 15.95 -11.73 11.08
N GLN A 91 15.31 -11.33 12.19
CA GLN A 91 14.14 -12.00 12.73
C GLN A 91 12.94 -11.93 11.79
N VAL A 92 12.66 -10.74 11.22
CA VAL A 92 11.59 -10.56 10.24
C VAL A 92 11.90 -11.36 8.98
N LEU A 93 13.13 -11.24 8.45
CA LEU A 93 13.55 -11.99 7.27
C LEU A 93 13.36 -13.50 7.48
N HIS A 94 13.81 -14.03 8.62
CA HIS A 94 13.64 -15.45 8.95
C HIS A 94 12.16 -15.83 9.04
N ALA A 95 11.35 -15.05 9.76
CA ALA A 95 9.92 -15.36 9.94
C ALA A 95 9.15 -15.45 8.62
N VAL A 96 9.48 -14.64 7.62
CA VAL A 96 8.78 -14.65 6.32
C VAL A 96 9.38 -15.61 5.30
N THR A 97 10.64 -16.00 5.44
CA THR A 97 11.33 -16.92 4.51
C THR A 97 11.37 -18.37 5.01
N HIS A 98 11.13 -18.61 6.30
CA HIS A 98 11.18 -19.92 6.95
C HIS A 98 9.88 -20.24 7.70
N VAL A 99 8.73 -20.01 7.06
CA VAL A 99 7.42 -20.40 7.60
C VAL A 99 7.35 -21.93 7.74
N ASP A 100 6.88 -22.42 8.88
CA ASP A 100 6.76 -23.86 9.15
C ASP A 100 5.85 -24.54 8.10
N PRO A 101 6.34 -25.57 7.38
CA PRO A 101 5.53 -26.33 6.42
C PRO A 101 4.24 -26.92 7.02
N ASN A 102 4.21 -27.24 8.31
CA ASN A 102 3.01 -27.72 8.98
C ASN A 102 1.94 -26.64 9.11
N ILE A 103 2.34 -25.38 9.34
CA ILE A 103 1.41 -24.24 9.39
C ILE A 103 0.87 -23.98 7.98
N LEU A 104 1.73 -23.97 6.97
CA LEU A 104 1.33 -23.86 5.56
C LEU A 104 0.33 -24.96 5.18
N ALA A 105 0.60 -26.21 5.58
CA ALA A 105 -0.30 -27.33 5.30
C ALA A 105 -1.63 -27.23 6.07
N ALA A 106 -1.60 -26.77 7.32
CA ALA A 106 -2.79 -26.59 8.16
C ALA A 106 -3.70 -25.48 7.63
N VAL A 107 -3.13 -24.38 7.14
CA VAL A 107 -3.89 -23.29 6.50
C VAL A 107 -4.53 -23.74 5.19
N GLY A 108 -3.79 -24.51 4.37
CA GLY A 108 -4.27 -24.87 3.02
C GLY A 108 -4.51 -23.62 2.19
N THR A 109 -5.75 -23.38 1.74
CA THR A 109 -6.13 -22.13 1.04
C THR A 109 -7.04 -21.23 1.88
N ASP A 110 -7.51 -21.67 3.05
CA ASP A 110 -8.41 -20.96 3.96
C ASP A 110 -9.47 -20.04 3.29
N SER A 111 -10.16 -20.57 2.28
CA SER A 111 -11.21 -19.86 1.51
C SER A 111 -10.77 -18.65 0.69
N VAL A 112 -9.47 -18.30 0.66
CA VAL A 112 -8.99 -17.31 -0.31
C VAL A 112 -9.17 -17.83 -1.73
N GLN A 113 -9.53 -16.92 -2.63
CA GLN A 113 -9.60 -17.24 -4.06
C GLN A 113 -8.19 -17.33 -4.63
N SER A 114 -8.05 -18.15 -5.67
CA SER A 114 -6.75 -18.28 -6.33
C SER A 114 -6.31 -16.93 -6.92
N PRO A 115 -5.10 -16.43 -6.60
CA PRO A 115 -4.51 -15.23 -7.19
C PRO A 115 -3.95 -15.50 -8.59
N VAL A 116 -4.14 -16.69 -9.15
CA VAL A 116 -3.74 -16.97 -10.52
C VAL A 116 -4.75 -17.92 -11.15
N LYS A 117 -4.91 -17.81 -12.45
CA LYS A 117 -5.75 -18.68 -13.26
C LYS A 117 -4.90 -19.27 -14.38
N LEU A 118 -5.29 -20.43 -14.87
CA LEU A 118 -4.63 -20.99 -16.04
C LEU A 118 -4.84 -20.04 -17.23
N VAL A 119 -3.74 -19.70 -17.90
CA VAL A 119 -3.78 -18.89 -19.12
C VAL A 119 -4.41 -19.71 -20.24
N SER A 120 -5.39 -19.12 -20.93
CA SER A 120 -6.05 -19.74 -22.08
C SER A 120 -5.02 -20.05 -23.17
N GLY A 121 -5.00 -21.30 -23.63
CA GLY A 121 -4.03 -21.75 -24.64
C GLY A 121 -2.59 -21.91 -24.13
N SER A 122 -2.35 -21.86 -22.82
CA SER A 122 -1.02 -22.04 -22.21
C SER A 122 -0.29 -23.31 -22.64
N GLY A 123 -1.00 -24.39 -22.99
CA GLY A 123 -0.39 -25.61 -23.54
C GLY A 123 0.30 -25.43 -24.90
N SER A 124 -0.02 -24.35 -25.61
CA SER A 124 0.56 -23.97 -26.91
C SER A 124 1.52 -22.79 -26.81
N LEU A 125 1.60 -22.11 -25.66
CA LEU A 125 2.53 -21.01 -25.44
C LEU A 125 3.90 -21.58 -25.03
N PRO A 126 5.01 -21.03 -25.55
CA PRO A 126 6.31 -21.34 -24.99
C PRO A 126 6.36 -20.88 -23.52
N PRO A 127 6.94 -21.68 -22.60
CA PRO A 127 7.11 -21.25 -21.23
C PRO A 127 7.84 -19.92 -21.16
N LEU A 128 7.34 -18.98 -20.35
CA LEU A 128 8.12 -17.80 -20.03
C LEU A 128 9.34 -18.22 -19.23
N THR A 129 10.53 -17.84 -19.71
CA THR A 129 11.81 -18.15 -19.04
C THR A 129 12.57 -16.89 -18.71
N GLY A 130 13.15 -16.86 -17.51
CA GLY A 130 13.89 -15.72 -17.01
C GLY A 130 15.36 -15.68 -17.44
N PRO A 131 16.15 -14.77 -16.84
CA PRO A 131 17.54 -14.50 -17.22
C PRO A 131 18.48 -15.71 -17.17
N THR A 132 18.14 -16.75 -16.42
CA THR A 132 18.94 -17.99 -16.32
C THR A 132 18.29 -19.18 -17.04
N SER A 133 17.32 -18.91 -17.92
CA SER A 133 16.59 -19.91 -18.71
C SER A 133 15.74 -20.89 -17.90
N LYS A 134 15.49 -20.58 -16.62
CA LYS A 134 14.49 -21.29 -15.79
C LYS A 134 13.10 -20.70 -16.05
N PRO A 135 12.00 -21.41 -15.72
CA PRO A 135 10.67 -20.80 -15.70
C PRO A 135 10.69 -19.46 -14.95
N GLU A 136 9.97 -18.46 -15.45
CA GLU A 136 9.90 -17.14 -14.84
C GLU A 136 8.66 -17.02 -13.94
N PHE A 137 8.86 -16.48 -12.74
CA PHE A 137 7.84 -15.79 -11.96
C PHE A 137 8.01 -14.30 -12.26
N LEU A 138 7.12 -13.74 -13.08
CA LEU A 138 7.08 -12.32 -13.36
C LEU A 138 6.09 -11.65 -12.40
N TYR A 139 6.54 -10.56 -11.78
CA TYR A 139 5.70 -9.64 -11.05
C TYR A 139 5.82 -8.23 -11.63
N VAL A 140 4.69 -7.58 -11.85
CA VAL A 140 4.62 -6.16 -12.21
C VAL A 140 3.68 -5.47 -11.23
N GLY A 141 4.17 -4.41 -10.60
CA GLY A 141 3.39 -3.61 -9.67
C GLY A 141 4.04 -2.27 -9.41
N ALA A 142 3.57 -1.61 -8.36
CA ALA A 142 4.14 -0.34 -7.93
C ALA A 142 4.15 -0.26 -6.41
N GLU A 143 5.13 0.46 -5.84
CA GLU A 143 5.24 0.60 -4.40
C GLU A 143 4.05 1.36 -3.80
N TYR A 144 3.46 2.34 -4.51
CA TYR A 144 2.29 3.06 -4.01
C TYR A 144 1.04 2.18 -3.83
N CYS A 145 0.95 1.06 -4.55
CA CYS A 145 -0.26 0.26 -4.68
C CYS A 145 -0.48 -0.64 -3.44
N PRO A 146 -1.60 -0.51 -2.70
CA PRO A 146 -1.84 -1.29 -1.50
C PRO A 146 -2.16 -2.77 -1.75
N TYR A 147 -2.78 -3.11 -2.88
CA TYR A 147 -3.00 -4.51 -3.25
C TYR A 147 -1.69 -5.21 -3.58
N CYS A 148 -0.78 -4.49 -4.24
CA CYS A 148 0.59 -4.91 -4.47
C CYS A 148 1.30 -5.13 -3.13
N ALA A 149 1.15 -4.19 -2.19
CA ALA A 149 1.71 -4.33 -0.84
C ALA A 149 1.26 -5.60 -0.12
N ALA A 150 -0.02 -5.99 -0.23
CA ALA A 150 -0.53 -7.24 0.33
C ALA A 150 0.05 -8.48 -0.40
N GLU A 151 0.03 -8.51 -1.73
CA GLU A 151 0.46 -9.66 -2.53
C GLU A 151 1.93 -10.02 -2.32
N ARG A 152 2.81 -9.02 -2.15
CA ARG A 152 4.26 -9.24 -1.94
C ARG A 152 4.55 -10.14 -0.72
N TRP A 153 3.71 -10.14 0.32
CA TRP A 153 3.87 -11.04 1.46
C TRP A 153 3.76 -12.51 1.06
N SER A 154 2.70 -12.84 0.31
CA SER A 154 2.42 -14.18 -0.19
C SER A 154 3.50 -14.64 -1.17
N MET A 155 3.99 -13.73 -2.01
CA MET A 155 5.09 -14.00 -2.94
C MET A 155 6.39 -14.32 -2.22
N VAL A 156 6.77 -13.54 -1.19
CA VAL A 156 7.97 -13.82 -0.39
C VAL A 156 7.89 -15.22 0.22
N VAL A 157 6.75 -15.57 0.83
CA VAL A 157 6.55 -16.89 1.44
C VAL A 157 6.64 -18.00 0.39
N ALA A 158 5.96 -17.85 -0.76
CA ALA A 158 5.95 -18.87 -1.81
C ALA A 158 7.34 -19.08 -2.43
N LEU A 159 8.01 -18.00 -2.84
CA LEU A 159 9.32 -18.04 -3.49
C LEU A 159 10.42 -18.56 -2.55
N SER A 160 10.32 -18.28 -1.24
CA SER A 160 11.28 -18.81 -0.25
C SER A 160 11.28 -20.33 -0.14
N ARG A 161 10.26 -21.01 -0.67
CA ARG A 161 10.21 -22.49 -0.73
C ARG A 161 11.05 -23.06 -1.88
N PHE A 162 11.43 -22.23 -2.85
CA PHE A 162 12.17 -22.62 -4.06
C PHE A 162 13.53 -21.92 -4.16
N GLY A 163 13.81 -20.93 -3.31
CA GLY A 163 14.99 -20.11 -3.41
C GLY A 163 15.31 -19.38 -2.12
N THR A 164 16.16 -18.36 -2.23
CA THR A 164 16.62 -17.59 -1.08
C THR A 164 16.61 -16.12 -1.41
N PHE A 165 15.99 -15.32 -0.53
CA PHE A 165 16.14 -13.88 -0.52
C PHE A 165 17.38 -13.49 0.28
N SER A 166 18.29 -12.70 -0.30
CA SER A 166 19.53 -12.28 0.38
C SER A 166 19.28 -11.22 1.46
N GLN A 167 18.28 -10.38 1.23
CA GLN A 167 17.75 -9.36 2.14
C GLN A 167 16.33 -9.01 1.66
N LEU A 168 15.53 -8.38 2.51
CA LEU A 168 14.32 -7.67 2.09
C LEU A 168 14.35 -6.25 2.64
N TYR A 169 13.89 -5.27 1.86
CA TYR A 169 13.72 -3.90 2.32
C TYR A 169 12.26 -3.65 2.65
N GLN A 170 11.96 -3.17 3.84
CA GLN A 170 10.59 -2.78 4.22
C GLN A 170 10.25 -1.40 3.65
N THR A 171 8.99 -1.28 3.26
CA THR A 171 8.35 -0.05 2.78
C THR A 171 6.85 -0.11 3.09
N THR A 172 6.08 0.85 2.60
CA THR A 172 4.62 0.83 2.66
C THR A 172 4.01 1.17 1.30
N SER A 173 2.72 0.90 1.12
CA SER A 173 1.93 1.57 0.08
C SER A 173 1.87 3.08 0.31
N SER A 174 1.28 3.82 -0.64
CA SER A 174 1.06 5.25 -0.48
C SER A 174 0.22 5.55 0.75
N ALA A 175 0.54 6.65 1.44
CA ALA A 175 -0.20 7.14 2.58
C ALA A 175 -1.57 7.77 2.22
N SER A 176 -1.86 7.97 0.93
CA SER A 176 -3.08 8.63 0.46
C SER A 176 -3.98 7.76 -0.42
N ASP A 177 -3.69 6.46 -0.51
CA ASP A 177 -4.53 5.49 -1.24
C ASP A 177 -5.67 4.94 -0.36
N VAL A 178 -6.58 4.13 -0.93
CA VAL A 178 -7.74 3.53 -0.24
C VAL A 178 -7.37 2.73 1.01
N TYR A 179 -6.22 2.06 0.97
CA TYR A 179 -5.61 1.43 2.13
C TYR A 179 -4.25 2.10 2.36
N PRO A 180 -4.21 3.15 3.19
CA PRO A 180 -3.04 3.99 3.32
C PRO A 180 -1.93 3.26 4.07
N SER A 181 -0.70 3.44 3.61
CA SER A 181 0.52 2.99 4.29
C SER A 181 0.50 1.50 4.65
N THR A 182 -0.06 0.65 3.79
CA THR A 182 -0.05 -0.82 3.94
C THR A 182 1.40 -1.31 4.03
N PRO A 183 1.82 -1.93 5.15
CA PRO A 183 3.19 -2.39 5.37
C PRO A 183 3.58 -3.54 4.43
N THR A 184 4.77 -3.47 3.83
CA THR A 184 5.22 -4.47 2.84
C THR A 184 6.74 -4.44 2.62
N PHE A 185 7.20 -5.19 1.61
CA PHE A 185 8.58 -5.21 1.13
C PHE A 185 8.70 -4.49 -0.22
N SER A 186 9.87 -3.98 -0.55
CA SER A 186 10.20 -3.50 -1.87
C SER A 186 10.91 -4.59 -2.68
N PHE A 187 10.43 -4.84 -3.90
CA PHE A 187 11.13 -5.66 -4.89
C PHE A 187 11.96 -4.83 -5.86
N TYR A 188 12.18 -3.54 -5.58
CA TYR A 188 13.00 -2.69 -6.43
C TYR A 188 14.47 -3.13 -6.39
N SER A 189 14.93 -3.76 -7.46
CA SER A 189 16.23 -4.44 -7.52
C SER A 189 17.42 -3.52 -7.22
N LYS A 190 17.34 -2.22 -7.52
CA LYS A 190 18.43 -1.25 -7.26
C LYS A 190 18.68 -0.98 -5.77
N LEU A 191 17.78 -1.38 -4.87
CA LEU A 191 18.03 -1.34 -3.42
C LEU A 191 19.08 -2.38 -2.99
N TYR A 192 19.34 -3.39 -3.82
CA TYR A 192 20.17 -4.53 -3.51
C TYR A 192 21.51 -4.44 -4.24
N LYS A 193 22.60 -4.85 -3.56
CA LYS A 193 23.96 -4.82 -4.11
C LYS A 193 24.27 -5.98 -5.07
N GLY A 194 23.31 -6.86 -5.31
CA GLY A 194 23.41 -8.06 -6.13
C GLY A 194 22.04 -8.71 -6.31
N PRO A 195 21.97 -9.95 -6.79
CA PRO A 195 20.71 -10.68 -6.89
C PRO A 195 20.02 -10.75 -5.52
N PHE A 196 18.82 -10.19 -5.42
CA PHE A 196 18.05 -10.19 -4.18
C PHE A 196 17.30 -11.49 -3.96
N TYR A 197 17.09 -12.27 -5.03
CA TYR A 197 16.55 -13.63 -5.01
C TYR A 197 17.41 -14.56 -5.88
N THR A 198 17.67 -15.77 -5.39
CA THR A 198 18.35 -16.83 -6.14
C THR A 198 17.63 -18.16 -5.96
N SER A 199 17.62 -18.99 -7.00
CA SER A 199 16.95 -20.31 -6.98
C SER A 199 17.53 -21.23 -8.04
N GLN A 200 17.46 -22.54 -7.77
CA GLN A 200 17.77 -23.60 -8.75
C GLN A 200 16.57 -23.97 -9.64
N TYR A 201 15.35 -23.51 -9.29
CA TYR A 201 14.11 -24.00 -9.91
C TYR A 201 13.38 -22.94 -10.74
N ILE A 202 13.37 -21.69 -10.27
CA ILE A 202 12.57 -20.62 -10.88
C ILE A 202 13.35 -19.30 -10.89
N ASP A 203 13.19 -18.48 -11.92
CA ASP A 203 13.68 -17.10 -11.93
C ASP A 203 12.60 -16.16 -11.42
N PHE A 204 12.93 -15.28 -10.47
CA PHE A 204 12.03 -14.23 -10.04
C PHE A 204 12.42 -12.91 -10.71
N VAL A 205 11.51 -12.36 -11.50
CA VAL A 205 11.66 -11.07 -12.18
C VAL A 205 10.60 -10.13 -11.66
N ALA A 206 11.03 -9.05 -11.01
CA ALA A 206 10.14 -8.04 -10.46
C ALA A 206 10.32 -6.68 -11.16
N VAL A 207 9.19 -6.06 -11.50
CA VAL A 207 9.11 -4.70 -12.02
C VAL A 207 8.27 -3.88 -11.05
N GLU A 208 8.93 -3.03 -10.26
CA GLU A 208 8.29 -1.96 -9.51
C GLU A 208 8.27 -0.71 -10.39
N GLU A 209 7.13 -0.36 -10.96
CA GLU A 209 7.02 0.72 -11.94
C GLU A 209 7.20 2.09 -11.29
N LEU A 210 6.48 2.33 -10.18
CA LEU A 210 6.44 3.63 -9.49
C LEU A 210 6.72 3.47 -7.99
N GLY A 211 7.30 4.50 -7.37
CA GLY A 211 7.52 4.59 -5.93
C GLY A 211 6.25 4.88 -5.15
N ASN A 212 6.36 5.01 -3.82
CA ASN A 212 5.23 5.18 -2.91
C ASN A 212 5.06 6.58 -2.33
N VAL A 213 6.01 7.48 -2.55
CA VAL A 213 5.93 8.88 -2.09
C VAL A 213 5.83 9.80 -3.29
N PRO A 214 4.72 10.56 -3.44
CA PRO A 214 4.57 11.48 -4.56
C PRO A 214 5.50 12.68 -4.42
N ASP A 215 5.91 13.24 -5.55
CA ASP A 215 6.61 14.52 -5.62
C ASP A 215 5.68 15.70 -5.25
N SER A 216 6.23 16.92 -5.26
CA SER A 216 5.44 18.13 -4.97
C SER A 216 4.29 18.38 -5.95
N SER A 217 4.28 17.70 -7.10
CA SER A 217 3.24 17.77 -8.13
C SER A 217 2.20 16.67 -8.00
N GLY A 218 2.34 15.77 -7.02
CA GLY A 218 1.44 14.63 -6.80
C GLY A 218 1.78 13.38 -7.63
N ASN A 219 2.90 13.37 -8.37
CA ASN A 219 3.30 12.24 -9.20
C ASN A 219 4.23 11.29 -8.44
N TYR A 220 4.01 9.99 -8.54
CA TYR A 220 4.96 9.01 -8.02
C TYR A 220 6.20 8.90 -8.93
N PRO A 221 7.41 8.81 -8.36
CA PRO A 221 8.62 8.68 -9.14
C PRO A 221 8.67 7.33 -9.86
N THR A 222 9.10 7.32 -11.13
CA THR A 222 9.35 6.08 -11.87
C THR A 222 10.58 5.36 -11.32
N LEU A 223 10.40 4.10 -10.93
CA LEU A 223 11.45 3.22 -10.44
C LEU A 223 11.99 2.31 -11.54
N GLN A 224 11.09 1.68 -12.30
CA GLN A 224 11.37 0.79 -13.43
C GLN A 224 10.35 1.00 -14.54
N THR A 225 10.67 0.53 -15.74
CA THR A 225 9.73 0.44 -16.86
C THR A 225 9.76 -1.01 -17.36
N PRO A 226 8.60 -1.65 -17.59
CA PRO A 226 8.57 -2.96 -18.21
C PRO A 226 9.35 -2.98 -19.53
N THR A 227 10.02 -4.09 -19.84
CA THR A 227 10.65 -4.27 -21.16
C THR A 227 9.57 -4.38 -22.25
N THR A 228 9.94 -4.23 -23.52
CA THR A 228 8.99 -4.40 -24.64
C THR A 228 8.30 -5.77 -24.60
N GLN A 229 9.03 -6.83 -24.24
CA GLN A 229 8.49 -8.18 -24.11
C GLN A 229 7.50 -8.28 -22.94
N GLN A 230 7.83 -7.70 -21.78
CA GLN A 230 6.92 -7.65 -20.64
C GLN A 230 5.67 -6.83 -20.97
N GLN A 231 5.81 -5.69 -21.66
CA GLN A 231 4.68 -4.87 -22.08
C GLN A 231 3.76 -5.63 -23.04
N GLN A 232 4.32 -6.41 -23.97
CA GLN A 232 3.53 -7.24 -24.89
C GLN A 232 2.76 -8.33 -24.13
N LEU A 233 3.41 -8.97 -23.15
CA LEU A 233 2.77 -9.94 -22.27
C LEU A 233 1.61 -9.31 -21.47
N LEU A 234 1.86 -8.18 -20.81
CA LEU A 234 0.85 -7.42 -20.07
C LEU A 234 -0.33 -7.04 -20.96
N SER A 235 -0.07 -6.50 -22.16
CA SER A 235 -1.13 -6.12 -23.11
C SER A 235 -1.99 -7.30 -23.56
N THR A 236 -1.42 -8.52 -23.52
CA THR A 236 -2.12 -9.75 -23.90
C THR A 236 -2.93 -10.34 -22.75
N LEU A 237 -2.34 -10.41 -21.55
CA LEU A 237 -2.92 -11.09 -20.39
C LEU A 237 -3.75 -10.17 -19.48
N ASP A 238 -3.45 -8.88 -19.48
CA ASP A 238 -4.15 -7.85 -18.72
C ASP A 238 -4.20 -6.53 -19.50
N PRO A 239 -5.03 -6.45 -20.56
CA PRO A 239 -5.15 -5.24 -21.38
C PRO A 239 -5.67 -4.02 -20.60
N THR A 240 -6.20 -4.23 -19.40
CA THR A 240 -6.65 -3.17 -18.49
C THR A 240 -5.54 -2.56 -17.64
N GLY A 241 -4.35 -3.17 -17.58
CA GLY A 241 -3.20 -2.63 -16.84
C GLY A 241 -3.41 -2.59 -15.32
N ASN A 242 -4.02 -3.64 -14.76
CA ASN A 242 -4.18 -3.78 -13.32
C ASN A 242 -2.85 -4.15 -12.65
N ILE A 243 -2.67 -3.67 -11.42
CA ILE A 243 -1.59 -4.08 -10.53
C ILE A 243 -2.17 -4.54 -9.18
N PRO A 244 -1.59 -5.56 -8.52
CA PRO A 244 -0.42 -6.32 -8.97
C PRO A 244 -0.77 -7.27 -10.12
N PHE A 245 0.18 -7.46 -11.04
CA PHE A 245 0.15 -8.48 -12.08
C PHE A 245 1.19 -9.56 -11.76
N VAL A 246 0.81 -10.81 -11.92
CA VAL A 246 1.68 -11.98 -11.78
C VAL A 246 1.53 -12.88 -13.00
N ASP A 247 2.63 -13.31 -13.59
CA ASP A 247 2.70 -14.44 -14.53
C ASP A 247 3.69 -15.49 -14.01
N ILE A 248 3.34 -16.76 -14.17
CA ILE A 248 4.15 -17.91 -13.79
C ILE A 248 4.28 -18.80 -15.01
N GLY A 249 5.40 -18.66 -15.70
CA GLY A 249 5.81 -19.47 -16.84
C GLY A 249 4.87 -19.41 -18.06
N ASN A 250 4.17 -18.30 -18.32
CA ASN A 250 3.07 -18.19 -19.30
C ASN A 250 1.91 -19.19 -19.08
N LYS A 251 1.88 -19.86 -17.92
CA LYS A 251 0.94 -20.94 -17.64
C LYS A 251 -0.14 -20.51 -16.69
N PHE A 252 0.22 -19.74 -15.67
CA PHE A 252 -0.72 -19.18 -14.71
C PHE A 252 -0.50 -17.68 -14.62
N ALA A 253 -1.58 -16.90 -14.70
CA ALA A 253 -1.50 -15.45 -14.55
C ALA A 253 -2.67 -14.91 -13.73
N GLY A 254 -2.46 -13.75 -13.11
CA GLY A 254 -3.48 -13.03 -12.36
C GLY A 254 -3.17 -11.54 -12.31
N ALA A 255 -4.22 -10.73 -12.18
CA ALA A 255 -4.10 -9.27 -12.16
C ALA A 255 -5.16 -8.63 -11.24
N GLY A 256 -4.78 -7.59 -10.52
CA GLY A 256 -5.68 -6.69 -9.79
C GLY A 256 -6.37 -7.31 -8.55
N LEU A 257 -7.65 -6.98 -8.35
CA LEU A 257 -8.43 -7.35 -7.16
C LEU A 257 -8.81 -8.84 -7.06
N GLY A 258 -8.46 -9.64 -8.07
CA GLY A 258 -8.59 -11.11 -8.02
C GLY A 258 -7.49 -11.80 -7.21
N GLN A 259 -6.49 -11.03 -6.75
CA GLN A 259 -5.27 -11.53 -6.12
C GLN A 259 -5.41 -11.56 -4.60
N GLY A 260 -5.83 -12.71 -4.06
CA GLY A 260 -5.70 -13.00 -2.63
C GLY A 260 -6.66 -12.23 -1.72
N PHE A 261 -6.10 -11.48 -0.76
CA PHE A 261 -6.82 -10.93 0.39
C PHE A 261 -6.75 -9.41 0.47
N SER A 262 -7.61 -8.82 1.29
CA SER A 262 -7.75 -7.37 1.39
C SER A 262 -6.54 -6.74 2.12
N PRO A 263 -5.95 -5.64 1.60
CA PRO A 263 -4.92 -4.88 2.34
C PRO A 263 -5.40 -4.37 3.70
N GLN A 264 -6.72 -4.28 3.89
CA GLN A 264 -7.34 -3.95 5.17
C GLN A 264 -6.91 -4.88 6.31
N ASP A 265 -6.59 -6.15 6.01
CA ASP A 265 -6.15 -7.12 7.01
C ASP A 265 -4.79 -6.75 7.63
N LEU A 266 -4.02 -5.92 6.93
CA LEU A 266 -2.70 -5.45 7.34
C LEU A 266 -2.73 -4.03 7.95
N ALA A 267 -3.92 -3.42 8.04
CA ALA A 267 -4.06 -2.06 8.51
C ALA A 267 -3.57 -1.91 9.97
N ASN A 268 -2.88 -0.80 10.24
CA ASN A 268 -2.33 -0.46 11.55
C ASN A 268 -1.33 -1.49 12.13
N MET A 269 -0.74 -2.35 11.29
CA MET A 269 0.31 -3.28 11.68
C MET A 269 1.68 -2.77 11.22
N GLN A 270 2.73 -3.15 11.94
CA GLN A 270 4.10 -3.04 11.44
C GLN A 270 4.50 -4.32 10.70
N VAL A 271 5.52 -4.24 9.85
CA VAL A 271 6.10 -5.40 9.17
C VAL A 271 6.47 -6.52 10.16
N SER A 272 7.00 -6.18 11.33
CA SER A 272 7.30 -7.15 12.39
C SER A 272 6.07 -7.85 12.95
N ASP A 273 4.93 -7.16 13.08
CA ASP A 273 3.71 -7.74 13.63
C ASP A 273 3.13 -8.78 12.67
N ILE A 274 3.10 -8.45 11.37
CA ILE A 274 2.65 -9.36 10.32
C ILE A 274 3.56 -10.57 10.25
N ALA A 275 4.88 -10.37 10.22
CA ALA A 275 5.85 -11.47 10.20
C ALA A 275 5.69 -12.41 11.41
N ASN A 276 5.49 -11.85 12.61
CA ASN A 276 5.24 -12.64 13.82
C ASN A 276 3.90 -13.40 13.77
N ASN A 277 2.89 -12.84 13.10
CA ASN A 277 1.61 -13.53 12.93
C ASN A 277 1.73 -14.80 12.10
N LEU A 278 2.62 -14.88 11.10
CA LEU A 278 2.75 -16.05 10.20
C LEU A 278 2.97 -17.40 10.91
N SER A 279 3.35 -17.38 12.18
CA SER A 279 3.45 -18.56 13.06
C SER A 279 2.11 -18.99 13.70
N LYS A 280 1.01 -18.28 13.46
CA LYS A 280 -0.29 -18.43 14.14
C LYS A 280 -1.37 -18.84 13.12
N PRO A 281 -1.64 -20.14 12.94
CA PRO A 281 -2.52 -20.63 11.88
C PRO A 281 -3.98 -20.12 11.97
N SER A 282 -4.44 -19.68 13.14
CA SER A 282 -5.79 -19.14 13.34
C SER A 282 -5.89 -17.62 13.13
N SER A 283 -4.79 -16.94 12.81
CA SER A 283 -4.81 -15.51 12.50
C SER A 283 -5.31 -15.32 11.07
N THR A 284 -6.30 -14.45 10.88
CA THR A 284 -6.81 -14.08 9.55
C THR A 284 -5.68 -13.62 8.61
N VAL A 285 -4.74 -12.81 9.12
CA VAL A 285 -3.55 -12.38 8.37
C VAL A 285 -2.73 -13.59 7.89
N THR A 286 -2.56 -14.59 8.75
CA THR A 286 -1.78 -15.79 8.42
C THR A 286 -2.51 -16.67 7.42
N GLN A 287 -3.79 -16.92 7.67
CA GLN A 287 -4.64 -17.68 6.78
C GLN A 287 -4.64 -17.12 5.36
N HIS A 288 -4.77 -15.80 5.26
CA HIS A 288 -4.81 -15.12 3.98
C HIS A 288 -3.45 -15.08 3.27
N ILE A 289 -2.36 -14.70 3.96
CA ILE A 289 -1.01 -14.69 3.37
C ILE A 289 -0.59 -16.10 2.96
N LEU A 290 -0.70 -17.07 3.86
CA LEU A 290 -0.24 -18.43 3.62
C LEU A 290 -1.16 -19.18 2.64
N GLY A 291 -2.46 -18.90 2.65
CA GLY A 291 -3.41 -19.43 1.68
C GLY A 291 -3.09 -18.98 0.26
N THR A 292 -2.87 -17.68 0.05
CA THR A 292 -2.42 -17.12 -1.24
C THR A 292 -1.04 -17.68 -1.61
N ALA A 293 -0.09 -17.75 -0.67
CA ALA A 293 1.24 -18.32 -0.92
C ALA A 293 1.18 -19.79 -1.35
N ASN A 294 0.23 -20.58 -0.84
CA ASN A 294 0.06 -21.97 -1.25
C ASN A 294 -0.49 -22.12 -2.68
N TYR A 295 -1.33 -21.20 -3.16
CA TYR A 295 -1.70 -21.17 -4.59
C TYR A 295 -0.51 -20.85 -5.48
N LEU A 296 0.27 -19.82 -5.11
CA LEU A 296 1.49 -19.46 -5.85
C LEU A 296 2.49 -20.63 -5.83
N THR A 297 2.65 -21.30 -4.69
CA THR A 297 3.47 -22.51 -4.55
C THR A 297 3.01 -23.62 -5.50
N ALA A 298 1.70 -23.89 -5.58
CA ALA A 298 1.15 -24.90 -6.48
C ALA A 298 1.38 -24.55 -7.96
N ALA A 299 1.23 -23.29 -8.34
CA ALA A 299 1.54 -22.82 -9.69
C ALA A 299 3.03 -22.96 -10.02
N ILE A 300 3.92 -22.60 -9.10
CA ILE A 300 5.37 -22.79 -9.23
C ILE A 300 5.70 -24.27 -9.38
N CYS A 301 5.14 -25.15 -8.54
CA CYS A 301 5.34 -26.60 -8.65
C CYS A 301 4.95 -27.14 -10.03
N ASN A 302 3.89 -26.62 -10.62
CA ASN A 302 3.46 -27.05 -11.94
C ASN A 302 4.45 -26.65 -13.06
N VAL A 303 4.98 -25.42 -13.04
CA VAL A 303 5.95 -24.97 -14.08
C VAL A 303 7.37 -25.50 -13.86
N THR A 304 7.71 -25.88 -12.63
CA THR A 304 9.00 -26.48 -12.25
C THR A 304 9.02 -28.00 -12.35
N GLN A 305 8.00 -28.61 -12.97
CA GLN A 305 7.88 -30.06 -13.11
C GLN A 305 7.95 -30.78 -11.75
N GLN A 306 7.25 -30.24 -10.76
CA GLN A 306 7.14 -30.78 -9.40
C GLN A 306 8.44 -30.74 -8.59
N GLN A 307 9.33 -29.78 -8.85
CA GLN A 307 10.58 -29.61 -8.11
C GLN A 307 10.62 -28.30 -7.28
N PRO A 308 11.12 -28.36 -6.02
CA PRO A 308 11.61 -29.54 -5.33
C PRO A 308 10.49 -30.43 -4.80
N ALA A 309 10.71 -31.75 -4.82
CA ALA A 309 9.73 -32.72 -4.33
C ALA A 309 9.32 -32.50 -2.86
N SER A 310 10.24 -32.00 -2.02
CA SER A 310 9.98 -31.66 -0.61
C SER A 310 8.86 -30.63 -0.44
N VAL A 311 8.60 -29.81 -1.45
CA VAL A 311 7.53 -28.80 -1.48
C VAL A 311 6.34 -29.33 -2.27
N CYS A 312 6.59 -29.81 -3.48
CA CYS A 312 5.56 -30.10 -4.47
C CYS A 312 4.83 -31.43 -4.25
N SER A 313 5.47 -32.41 -3.60
CA SER A 313 4.84 -33.71 -3.31
C SER A 313 3.99 -33.71 -2.04
N THR A 314 3.82 -32.56 -1.37
CA THR A 314 2.95 -32.48 -0.19
C THR A 314 1.48 -32.59 -0.60
N SER A 315 0.69 -33.31 0.20
CA SER A 315 -0.73 -33.53 -0.11
C SER A 315 -1.54 -32.23 -0.16
N ALA A 316 -1.15 -31.21 0.61
CA ALA A 316 -1.78 -29.89 0.59
C ALA A 316 -1.58 -29.21 -0.77
N ILE A 317 -0.34 -29.13 -1.25
CA ILE A 317 -0.02 -28.48 -2.52
C ILE A 317 -0.61 -29.24 -3.72
N GLN A 318 -0.55 -30.57 -3.74
CA GLN A 318 -1.15 -31.37 -4.81
C GLN A 318 -2.67 -31.17 -4.92
N LYS A 319 -3.38 -31.04 -3.79
CA LYS A 319 -4.81 -30.73 -3.80
C LYS A 319 -5.09 -29.36 -4.40
N ILE A 320 -4.27 -28.36 -4.07
CA ILE A 320 -4.41 -26.99 -4.57
C ILE A 320 -4.11 -26.93 -6.06
N GLU A 321 -3.06 -27.60 -6.54
CA GLU A 321 -2.72 -27.67 -7.95
C GLU A 321 -3.87 -28.21 -8.81
N GLN A 322 -4.61 -29.21 -8.32
CA GLN A 322 -5.80 -29.72 -9.01
C GLN A 322 -6.89 -28.65 -9.18
N THR A 323 -7.01 -27.70 -8.25
CA THR A 323 -7.98 -26.59 -8.36
C THR A 323 -7.58 -25.57 -9.42
N LEU A 324 -6.28 -25.33 -9.60
CA LEU A 324 -5.75 -24.45 -10.64
C LEU A 324 -6.05 -25.01 -12.04
N ASN A 325 -5.87 -26.32 -12.21
CA ASN A 325 -6.12 -27.00 -13.50
C ASN A 325 -7.61 -27.14 -13.84
N LYS A 326 -8.50 -27.25 -12.84
CA LYS A 326 -9.96 -27.35 -13.06
C LYS A 326 -10.61 -26.05 -13.50
N SER A 327 -10.08 -24.90 -13.06
CA SER A 327 -10.55 -23.58 -13.48
C SER A 327 -10.50 -23.38 -15.01
N ALA A 328 -9.63 -24.11 -15.70
CA ALA A 328 -9.53 -24.12 -17.16
C ALA A 328 -10.63 -24.91 -17.88
N LEU A 329 -11.11 -26.00 -17.29
CA LEU A 329 -12.10 -26.88 -17.91
C LEU A 329 -13.51 -26.25 -17.90
N ASN A 330 -13.84 -25.51 -16.84
CA ASN A 330 -15.14 -24.82 -16.74
C ASN A 330 -15.25 -23.64 -17.71
N ALA A 331 -14.15 -22.95 -18.02
CA ALA A 331 -14.12 -21.89 -19.02
C ALA A 331 -14.30 -22.45 -20.45
N ASN A 332 -13.61 -23.54 -20.79
CA ASN A 332 -13.74 -24.19 -22.10
C ASN A 332 -15.08 -24.90 -22.29
N GLY A 333 -15.63 -25.54 -21.25
CA GLY A 333 -16.95 -26.19 -21.31
C GLY A 333 -18.08 -25.21 -21.60
N THR A 334 -18.00 -24.00 -21.05
CA THR A 334 -18.98 -22.92 -21.29
C THR A 334 -18.88 -22.37 -22.72
N GLN A 335 -17.66 -22.21 -23.25
CA GLN A 335 -17.46 -21.75 -24.63
C GLN A 335 -17.91 -22.78 -25.66
N ILE A 336 -17.67 -24.08 -25.42
CA ILE A 336 -18.15 -25.16 -26.29
C ILE A 336 -19.68 -25.22 -26.27
N ALA A 337 -20.31 -25.10 -25.10
CA ALA A 337 -21.77 -25.08 -24.98
C ALA A 337 -22.41 -23.89 -25.73
N LEU A 338 -21.79 -22.70 -25.65
CA LEU A 338 -22.23 -21.51 -26.39
C LEU A 338 -22.08 -21.68 -27.91
N ALA A 339 -20.95 -22.21 -28.37
CA ALA A 339 -20.72 -22.45 -29.80
C ALA A 339 -21.72 -23.45 -30.40
N VAL A 340 -21.99 -24.55 -29.69
CA VAL A 340 -22.97 -25.56 -30.11
C VAL A 340 -24.39 -24.99 -30.11
N SER A 341 -24.74 -24.14 -29.14
CA SER A 341 -26.05 -23.48 -29.10
C SER A 341 -26.26 -22.47 -30.24
N LEU A 342 -25.19 -21.75 -30.62
CA LEU A 342 -25.22 -20.79 -31.72
C LEU A 342 -25.35 -21.49 -33.08
N GLU A 343 -24.62 -22.60 -33.27
CA GLU A 343 -24.73 -23.41 -34.50
C GLU A 343 -26.11 -24.06 -34.63
N ALA A 344 -26.70 -24.53 -33.51
CA ALA A 344 -28.05 -25.07 -33.49
C ALA A 344 -29.13 -24.01 -33.77
N ALA A 345 -28.94 -22.77 -33.30
CA ALA A 345 -29.84 -21.65 -33.59
C ALA A 345 -29.77 -21.24 -35.07
N LEU A 346 -28.56 -21.11 -35.63
CA LEU A 346 -28.37 -20.78 -37.05
C LEU A 346 -28.95 -21.84 -37.99
N ARG A 347 -28.87 -23.13 -37.63
CA ARG A 347 -29.50 -24.21 -38.42
C ARG A 347 -31.03 -24.19 -38.37
N ARG A 348 -31.64 -23.62 -37.33
CA ARG A 348 -33.11 -23.49 -37.23
C ARG A 348 -33.67 -22.31 -38.03
N GLU A 349 -32.87 -21.30 -38.34
CA GLU A 349 -33.30 -20.16 -39.17
C GLU A 349 -33.09 -20.40 -40.68
N MET A 350 -32.40 -21.49 -41.05
CA MET A 350 -32.17 -21.89 -42.45
C MET A 350 -33.05 -23.04 -42.94
N LEU A 351 -34.04 -23.45 -42.14
CA LEU A 351 -35.13 -24.38 -42.49
C LEU A 351 -36.47 -23.65 -42.36
#